data_AF-W2EJ74-F1
#
_entry.id   AF-W2EJ74-F1
#
_cell.length_a   1.000
_cell.length_b   1.000
_cell.length_c   1.000
_cell.angle_alpha   90.00
_cell.angle_beta   90.00
_cell.angle_gamma   90.00
#
_symmetry.space_group_name_H-M   'P 1'
#
loop_
_entity.id
_entity.type
_entity.pdbx_description
1 polymer ?
#
loop_
_entity_poly.entity_id
_entity_poly.type
_entity_poly.pdbx_seq_one_letter_code
_entity_poly.pdbx_strand_id
1 'polypeptide(L)'
;MRKLYAVLAGVLLAATVAQMYFAAVGAFDKPQDDGSFALHSMTGMLVIPVLTLLVTAAAAAARAPGRLIGLSVLPLGLIVVQVLIVVLGRAFDDGAGNSTPVALAILGLHALNGMAVMGVSAAVFRQARRLAAGTAGTAAGAPEGSAVRAS
;
A
#
# COMPACT_ATOMS: atom_id res chain seq x y z
N MET A 1 -5.87 -10.96 -15.79
CA MET A 1 -6.03 -10.42 -14.42
C MET A 1 -4.77 -10.47 -13.56
N ARG A 2 -3.99 -11.58 -13.52
CA ARG A 2 -2.78 -11.66 -12.68
C ARG A 2 -1.70 -10.59 -12.97
N LYS A 3 -1.44 -10.29 -14.25
CA LYS A 3 -0.53 -9.21 -14.66
C LYS A 3 -1.03 -7.83 -14.19
N LEU A 4 -2.32 -7.55 -14.38
CA LEU A 4 -2.96 -6.31 -13.91
C LEU A 4 -2.82 -6.15 -12.40
N TYR A 5 -3.11 -7.22 -11.63
CA TYR A 5 -2.91 -7.22 -10.18
C TYR A 5 -1.46 -6.89 -9.79
N ALA A 6 -0.47 -7.49 -10.45
CA ALA A 6 0.94 -7.19 -10.20
C ALA A 6 1.32 -5.74 -10.54
N VAL A 7 0.80 -5.19 -11.64
CA VAL A 7 1.03 -3.78 -12.02
C VAL A 7 0.40 -2.84 -10.99
N LEU A 8 -0.88 -3.03 -10.66
CA LEU A 8 -1.57 -2.19 -9.66
C LEU A 8 -0.90 -2.26 -8.29
N ALA A 9 -0.44 -3.45 -7.86
CA ALA A 9 0.30 -3.60 -6.61
C ALA A 9 1.64 -2.86 -6.65
N GLY A 10 2.30 -2.81 -7.80
CA GLY A 10 3.52 -2.01 -8.01
C GLY A 10 3.25 -0.51 -7.95
N VAL A 11 2.14 -0.06 -8.56
CA VAL A 11 1.69 1.35 -8.50
C VAL A 11 1.33 1.73 -7.06
N LEU A 12 0.64 0.86 -6.31
CA LEU A 12 0.36 1.07 -4.89
C LEU A 12 1.64 1.22 -4.07
N LEU A 13 2.63 0.32 -4.27
CA LEU A 13 3.93 0.45 -3.61
C LEU A 13 4.61 1.79 -3.95
N ALA A 14 4.67 2.16 -5.23
CA ALA A 14 5.24 3.44 -5.65
C ALA A 14 4.52 4.63 -5.00
N ALA A 15 3.18 4.60 -4.93
CA ALA A 15 2.39 5.63 -4.27
C ALA A 15 2.71 5.73 -2.76
N THR A 16 2.90 4.60 -2.06
CA THR A 16 3.29 4.62 -0.65
C THR A 16 4.71 5.11 -0.40
N VAL A 17 5.63 4.90 -1.35
CA VAL A 17 6.97 5.51 -1.29
C VAL A 17 6.88 7.02 -1.52
N ALA A 18 6.12 7.44 -2.53
CA ALA A 18 5.87 8.86 -2.80
C ALA A 18 5.18 9.55 -1.60
N GLN A 19 4.28 8.87 -0.90
CA GLN A 19 3.64 9.37 0.33
C GLN A 19 4.66 9.77 1.41
N MET A 20 5.70 8.96 1.60
CA MET A 20 6.77 9.26 2.57
C MET A 20 7.61 10.45 2.10
N TYR A 21 7.89 10.52 0.81
CA TYR A 21 8.58 11.66 0.22
C TYR A 21 7.76 12.96 0.38
N PHE A 22 6.45 12.93 0.09
CA PHE A 22 5.58 14.10 0.28
C PHE A 22 5.44 14.49 1.75
N ALA A 23 5.46 13.53 2.69
CA ALA A 23 5.53 13.82 4.11
C ALA A 23 6.81 14.59 4.46
N ALA A 24 7.95 14.14 3.94
CA ALA A 24 9.25 14.79 4.15
C ALA A 24 9.29 16.18 3.53
N VAL A 25 8.79 16.35 2.30
CA VAL A 25 8.70 17.67 1.65
C VAL A 25 7.92 18.64 2.52
N GLY A 26 6.72 18.27 2.98
CA GLY A 26 5.93 19.12 3.88
C GLY A 26 6.58 19.37 5.23
N ALA A 27 7.33 18.39 5.77
CA ALA A 27 8.07 18.53 7.02
C ALA A 27 9.26 19.51 6.91
N PHE A 28 9.83 19.69 5.71
CA PHE A 28 10.99 20.55 5.49
C PHE A 28 10.64 21.94 4.92
N ASP A 29 9.45 22.11 4.35
CA ASP A 29 8.93 23.37 3.79
C ASP A 29 8.89 24.49 4.85
N LYS A 30 9.17 25.74 4.46
CA LYS A 30 9.21 26.90 5.40
C LYS A 30 8.70 28.19 4.74
N PRO A 31 7.80 28.94 5.41
CA PRO A 31 7.11 28.59 6.66
C PRO A 31 6.20 27.38 6.46
N GLN A 32 6.04 26.53 7.48
CA GLN A 32 5.10 25.41 7.38
C GLN A 32 3.67 25.91 7.57
N ASP A 33 2.78 25.52 6.67
CA ASP A 33 1.34 25.73 6.78
C ASP A 33 0.55 24.50 6.29
N ASP A 34 -0.78 24.60 6.26
CA ASP A 34 -1.65 23.51 5.80
C ASP A 34 -1.38 23.10 4.34
N GLY A 35 -0.90 24.03 3.52
CA GLY A 35 -0.51 23.80 2.13
C GLY A 35 0.75 22.95 1.99
N SER A 36 1.69 23.05 2.94
CA SER A 36 2.96 22.28 2.93
C SER A 36 2.73 20.77 2.84
N PHE A 37 1.61 20.27 3.37
CA PHE A 37 1.27 18.83 3.37
C PHE A 37 0.17 18.45 2.35
N ALA A 38 -0.24 19.35 1.45
CA ALA A 38 -1.37 19.11 0.55
C ALA A 38 -1.22 17.82 -0.28
N LEU A 39 -0.04 17.57 -0.86
CA LEU A 39 0.23 16.35 -1.63
C LEU A 39 0.24 15.09 -0.76
N HIS A 40 0.77 15.17 0.46
CA HIS A 40 0.74 14.09 1.43
C HIS A 40 -0.69 13.75 1.85
N SER A 41 -1.50 14.78 2.13
CA SER A 41 -2.91 14.62 2.49
C SER A 41 -3.73 14.01 1.35
N MET A 42 -3.64 14.57 0.14
CA MET A 42 -4.35 14.06 -1.04
C MET A 42 -3.97 12.61 -1.33
N THR A 43 -2.68 12.29 -1.32
CA THR A 43 -2.22 10.94 -1.65
C THR A 43 -2.63 9.93 -0.58
N GLY A 44 -2.54 10.29 0.70
CA GLY A 44 -2.89 9.43 1.83
C GLY A 44 -4.40 9.22 2.02
N MET A 45 -5.21 10.24 1.73
CA MET A 45 -6.66 10.22 1.96
C MET A 45 -7.48 9.75 0.76
N LEU A 46 -6.93 9.87 -0.46
CA LEU A 46 -7.66 9.53 -1.69
C LEU A 46 -6.93 8.48 -2.54
N VAL A 47 -5.70 8.79 -2.96
CA VAL A 47 -4.99 7.97 -3.96
C VAL A 47 -4.70 6.55 -3.44
N ILE A 48 -4.09 6.43 -2.27
CA ILE A 48 -3.73 5.13 -1.70
C ILE A 48 -4.98 4.30 -1.34
N PRO A 49 -6.03 4.84 -0.70
CA PRO A 49 -7.28 4.10 -0.46
C PRO A 49 -7.92 3.56 -1.75
N VAL A 50 -8.06 4.40 -2.77
CA VAL A 50 -8.63 3.99 -4.07
C VAL A 50 -7.76 2.92 -4.73
N LEU A 51 -6.44 3.11 -4.76
CA LEU A 51 -5.52 2.10 -5.30
C LEU A 51 -5.61 0.78 -4.52
N THR A 52 -5.74 0.82 -3.20
CA THR A 52 -5.87 -0.39 -2.36
C THR A 52 -7.14 -1.17 -2.70
N LEU A 53 -8.26 -0.48 -2.92
CA LEU A 53 -9.50 -1.11 -3.37
C LEU A 53 -9.34 -1.72 -4.76
N LEU A 54 -8.71 -1.00 -5.70
CA LEU A 54 -8.44 -1.52 -7.05
C LEU A 54 -7.51 -2.74 -7.03
N VAL A 55 -6.46 -2.72 -6.22
CA VAL A 55 -5.54 -3.86 -6.03
C VAL A 55 -6.28 -5.06 -5.45
N THR A 56 -7.14 -4.84 -4.45
CA THR A 56 -7.98 -5.90 -3.85
C THR A 56 -8.93 -6.51 -4.87
N ALA A 57 -9.65 -5.68 -5.63
CA ALA A 57 -10.55 -6.13 -6.69
C ALA A 57 -9.79 -6.91 -7.78
N ALA A 58 -8.61 -6.43 -8.17
CA ALA A 58 -7.75 -7.12 -9.13
C ALA A 58 -7.24 -8.46 -8.60
N ALA A 59 -6.93 -8.57 -7.30
CA ALA A 59 -6.54 -9.82 -6.65
C ALA A 59 -7.69 -10.86 -6.70
N ALA A 60 -8.92 -10.43 -6.39
CA ALA A 60 -10.11 -11.27 -6.49
C ALA A 60 -10.38 -11.71 -7.94
N ALA A 61 -10.34 -10.77 -8.90
CA ALA A 61 -10.52 -11.06 -10.32
C ALA A 61 -9.39 -11.95 -10.89
N ALA A 62 -8.18 -11.89 -10.31
CA ALA A 62 -7.06 -12.79 -10.63
C ALA A 62 -7.19 -14.18 -10.02
N ARG A 63 -8.25 -14.43 -9.22
CA ARG A 63 -8.47 -15.65 -8.45
C ARG A 63 -7.26 -15.97 -7.58
N ALA A 64 -6.71 -14.95 -6.93
CA ALA A 64 -5.61 -15.14 -5.98
C ALA A 64 -6.10 -15.94 -4.76
N PRO A 65 -5.21 -16.68 -4.06
CA PRO A 65 -5.54 -17.31 -2.80
C PRO A 65 -6.13 -16.31 -1.79
N GLY A 66 -7.12 -16.74 -0.99
CA GLY A 66 -7.83 -15.86 -0.05
C GLY A 66 -6.90 -15.06 0.88
N ARG A 67 -5.79 -15.65 1.34
CA ARG A 67 -4.78 -14.95 2.15
C ARG A 67 -4.17 -13.74 1.43
N LEU A 68 -3.99 -13.81 0.11
CA LEU A 68 -3.42 -12.71 -0.68
C LEU A 68 -4.45 -11.61 -0.94
N ILE A 69 -5.73 -11.98 -1.07
CA ILE A 69 -6.83 -11.01 -1.12
C ILE A 69 -6.89 -10.27 0.22
N GLY A 70 -6.88 -11.00 1.35
CA GLY A 70 -6.84 -10.38 2.69
C GLY A 70 -5.61 -9.48 2.90
N LEU A 71 -4.43 -9.92 2.46
CA LEU A 71 -3.22 -9.09 2.50
C LEU A 71 -3.37 -7.80 1.66
N SER A 72 -4.11 -7.85 0.55
CA SER A 72 -4.36 -6.68 -0.31
C SER A 72 -5.32 -5.66 0.32
N VAL A 73 -6.18 -6.09 1.25
CA VAL A 73 -7.08 -5.21 2.02
C VAL A 73 -6.33 -4.49 3.14
N LEU A 74 -5.29 -5.11 3.70
CA LEU A 74 -4.61 -4.64 4.90
C LEU A 74 -4.12 -3.17 4.84
N PRO A 75 -3.58 -2.63 3.72
CA PRO A 75 -3.21 -1.22 3.64
C PRO A 75 -4.39 -0.27 3.98
N LEU A 76 -5.61 -0.62 3.59
CA LEU A 76 -6.80 0.20 3.88
C LEU A 76 -7.09 0.22 5.39
N GLY A 77 -7.00 -0.94 6.04
CA GLY A 77 -7.14 -1.03 7.50
C GLY A 77 -6.08 -0.21 8.24
N LEU A 78 -4.83 -0.24 7.78
CA LEU A 78 -3.75 0.58 8.34
C LEU A 78 -3.97 2.09 8.11
N ILE A 79 -4.61 2.50 7.02
CA ILE A 79 -5.00 3.90 6.80
C ILE A 79 -6.08 4.33 7.80
N VAL A 80 -7.05 3.47 8.12
CA VAL A 80 -8.02 3.76 9.19
C VAL A 80 -7.30 3.96 10.53
N VAL A 81 -6.36 3.07 10.86
CA VAL A 81 -5.51 3.24 12.06
C VAL A 81 -4.73 4.57 12.00
N GLN A 82 -4.24 4.96 10.83
CA GLN A 82 -3.53 6.23 10.64
C GLN A 82 -4.40 7.44 11.02
N VAL A 83 -5.66 7.46 10.58
CA VAL A 83 -6.61 8.53 10.90
C VAL A 83 -6.89 8.55 12.40
N LEU A 84 -7.08 7.38 13.03
CA LEU A 84 -7.31 7.28 14.47
C LEU A 84 -6.12 7.81 15.29
N ILE A 85 -4.89 7.52 14.86
CA ILE A 85 -3.68 8.05 15.50
C ILE A 85 -3.67 9.59 15.47
N VAL A 86 -4.01 10.20 14.33
CA VAL A 86 -4.03 11.67 14.19
C VAL A 86 -5.12 12.29 15.05
N VAL A 87 -6.34 11.74 15.00
CA VAL A 87 -7.48 12.22 15.80
C VAL A 87 -7.15 12.14 17.30
N LEU A 88 -6.60 11.01 17.74
CA LEU A 88 -6.23 10.81 19.14
C LEU A 88 -5.11 11.75 19.54
N GLY A 89 -4.06 11.89 18.73
CA GLY A 89 -2.94 12.79 19.01
C GLY A 89 -3.41 14.23 19.22
N ARG A 90 -4.27 14.73 18.33
CA ARG A 90 -4.85 16.08 18.43
C ARG A 90 -5.77 16.27 19.64
N ALA A 91 -6.44 15.21 20.09
CA ALA A 91 -7.26 15.27 21.31
C ALA A 91 -6.42 15.49 22.59
N PHE A 92 -5.09 15.31 22.52
CA PHE A 92 -4.15 15.58 23.60
C PHE A 92 -3.31 16.86 23.37
N ASP A 93 -3.64 17.69 22.39
CA ASP A 93 -3.04 19.02 22.26
C ASP A 93 -3.45 19.91 23.46
N ASP A 94 -2.66 20.96 23.73
CA ASP A 94 -2.99 21.91 24.79
C ASP A 94 -4.11 22.88 24.39
N GLY A 95 -4.61 23.68 25.34
CA GLY A 95 -5.69 24.64 25.09
C GLY A 95 -5.34 25.78 24.11
N ALA A 96 -4.07 25.93 23.74
CA ALA A 96 -3.60 26.87 22.73
C ALA A 96 -3.33 26.20 21.37
N GLY A 97 -3.55 24.89 21.25
CA GLY A 97 -3.35 24.11 20.03
C GLY A 97 -1.91 23.65 19.78
N ASN A 98 -1.03 23.71 20.79
CA ASN A 98 0.32 23.15 20.67
C ASN A 98 0.33 21.68 21.08
N SER A 99 1.16 20.88 20.43
CA SER A 99 1.31 19.47 20.80
C SER A 99 2.02 19.27 22.13
N THR A 100 1.35 18.57 23.04
CA THR A 100 1.94 18.09 24.30
C THR A 100 2.89 16.91 24.06
N PRO A 101 3.75 16.52 25.02
CA PRO A 101 4.58 15.32 24.87
C PRO A 101 3.79 14.05 24.60
N VAL A 102 2.58 13.92 25.17
CA VAL A 102 1.68 12.79 24.92
C VAL A 102 1.13 12.83 23.49
N ALA A 103 0.66 14.00 23.04
CA ALA A 103 0.23 14.19 21.65
C ALA A 103 1.35 13.84 20.68
N LEU A 104 2.58 14.33 20.91
CA LEU A 104 3.74 14.02 20.07
C LEU A 104 4.09 12.53 20.05
N ALA A 105 4.04 11.85 21.20
CA ALA A 105 4.29 10.41 21.27
C ALA A 105 3.27 9.61 20.43
N ILE A 106 1.99 9.99 20.50
CA ILE A 106 0.92 9.36 19.71
C ILE A 106 1.09 9.69 18.23
N LEU A 107 1.30 10.97 17.88
CA LEU A 107 1.52 11.41 16.50
C LEU A 107 2.77 10.77 15.89
N GLY A 108 3.81 10.47 16.68
CA GLY A 108 4.97 9.72 16.22
C GLY A 108 4.63 8.32 15.68
N LEU A 109 3.58 7.68 16.20
CA LEU A 109 3.08 6.39 15.68
C LEU A 109 2.57 6.51 14.24
N HIS A 110 2.16 7.71 13.81
CA HIS A 110 1.75 7.96 12.42
C HIS A 110 2.87 7.62 11.44
N ALA A 111 4.10 8.06 11.73
CA ALA A 111 5.24 7.76 10.86
C ALA A 111 5.53 6.25 10.81
N LEU A 112 5.48 5.57 11.97
CA LEU A 112 5.70 4.12 12.05
C LEU A 112 4.63 3.34 11.28
N ASN A 113 3.35 3.69 11.44
CA ASN A 113 2.26 3.04 10.71
C ASN A 113 2.33 3.35 9.20
N GLY A 114 2.76 4.56 8.81
CA GLY A 114 3.07 4.89 7.41
C GLY A 114 4.13 3.96 6.80
N MET A 115 5.19 3.66 7.53
CA MET A 115 6.19 2.66 7.11
C MET A 115 5.59 1.25 7.04
N ALA A 116 4.69 0.88 7.95
CA ALA A 116 4.00 -0.40 7.91
C ALA A 116 3.13 -0.54 6.65
N VAL A 117 2.37 0.50 6.26
CA VAL A 117 1.59 0.55 5.00
C VAL A 117 2.49 0.30 3.80
N MET A 118 3.64 0.96 3.73
CA MET A 118 4.63 0.76 2.67
C MET A 118 5.18 -0.66 2.66
N GLY A 119 5.52 -1.21 3.83
CA GLY A 119 6.02 -2.59 3.98
C GLY A 119 5.01 -3.65 3.54
N VAL A 120 3.74 -3.48 3.91
CA VAL A 120 2.64 -4.35 3.47
C VAL A 120 2.44 -4.23 1.96
N SER A 121 2.46 -3.02 1.40
CA SER A 121 2.34 -2.79 -0.04
C SER A 121 3.48 -3.48 -0.81
N ALA A 122 4.70 -3.46 -0.27
CA ALA A 122 5.83 -4.20 -0.83
C ALA A 122 5.59 -5.71 -0.77
N ALA A 123 5.02 -6.23 0.32
CA ALA A 123 4.68 -7.65 0.43
C ALA A 123 3.60 -8.07 -0.59
N VAL A 124 2.54 -7.27 -0.76
CA VAL A 124 1.50 -7.47 -1.77
C VAL A 124 2.13 -7.54 -3.17
N PHE A 125 2.95 -6.55 -3.52
CA PHE A 125 3.63 -6.51 -4.82
C PHE A 125 4.50 -7.74 -5.07
N ARG A 126 5.33 -8.15 -4.09
CA ARG A 126 6.17 -9.36 -4.23
C ARG A 126 5.33 -10.61 -4.49
N GLN A 127 4.23 -10.79 -3.78
CA GLN A 127 3.36 -11.96 -3.96
C GLN A 127 2.58 -11.90 -5.28
N ALA A 128 2.10 -10.72 -5.68
CA ALA A 128 1.41 -10.51 -6.95
C ALA A 128 2.32 -10.83 -8.14
N ARG A 129 3.59 -10.40 -8.10
CA ARG A 129 4.60 -10.74 -9.12
C ARG A 129 4.85 -12.23 -9.22
N ARG A 130 4.98 -12.94 -8.09
CA ARG A 130 5.15 -14.40 -8.07
C ARG A 130 3.96 -15.11 -8.71
N LEU A 131 2.74 -14.69 -8.38
CA LEU A 131 1.51 -15.24 -8.97
C LEU A 131 1.43 -15.00 -10.49
N ALA A 132 1.86 -13.83 -10.96
CA ALA A 132 1.91 -13.53 -12.40
C ALA A 132 2.98 -14.36 -13.12
N ALA A 133 4.17 -14.51 -12.54
CA ALA A 133 5.28 -15.28 -13.10
C ALA A 133 5.00 -16.79 -13.18
N GLY A 134 4.33 -17.36 -12.17
CA GLY A 134 3.93 -18.78 -12.18
C GLY A 134 3.00 -19.18 -13.34
N THR A 135 2.38 -18.21 -14.02
CA THR A 135 1.58 -18.46 -15.23
C THR A 135 2.45 -18.58 -16.48
N ALA A 136 3.62 -17.94 -16.51
CA ALA A 136 4.52 -17.97 -17.67
C ALA A 136 5.28 -19.29 -17.79
N GLY A 137 5.57 -19.97 -16.66
CA GLY A 137 6.27 -21.26 -16.65
C GLY A 137 5.48 -22.45 -17.20
N THR A 138 4.14 -22.40 -17.17
CA THR A 138 3.30 -23.50 -17.68
C THR A 138 3.14 -23.46 -19.21
N ALA A 139 3.31 -22.30 -19.84
CA ALA A 139 3.15 -22.16 -21.30
C ALA A 139 4.36 -22.64 -22.12
N ALA A 140 5.53 -22.82 -21.48
CA ALA A 140 6.78 -23.21 -22.16
C ALA A 140 7.09 -24.72 -22.11
N GLY A 141 6.17 -25.55 -21.59
CA GLY A 141 6.42 -26.97 -21.30
C GLY A 141 5.39 -27.94 -21.87
N ALA A 142 4.88 -27.70 -23.09
CA ALA A 142 4.14 -28.73 -23.81
C ALA A 142 5.14 -29.60 -24.59
N PRO A 143 5.42 -30.85 -24.18
CA PRO A 143 6.20 -31.76 -25.01
C PRO A 143 5.36 -32.14 -26.24
N GLU A 144 5.92 -31.92 -27.43
CA GLU A 144 5.39 -32.47 -28.67
C GLU A 144 5.26 -33.99 -28.55
N GLY A 145 4.13 -34.47 -29.07
CA GLY A 145 3.60 -35.80 -28.83
C GLY A 145 4.51 -36.95 -29.26
N SER A 146 4.40 -37.99 -28.44
CA SER A 146 4.58 -39.41 -28.75
C SER A 146 4.57 -39.76 -30.24
N ALA A 147 5.72 -40.18 -30.77
CA ALA A 147 5.77 -41.05 -31.93
C ALA A 147 5.64 -42.50 -31.44
N VAL A 148 4.42 -43.02 -31.52
CA VAL A 148 4.14 -44.46 -31.52
C VAL A 148 4.96 -45.09 -32.65
N ARG A 149 5.91 -45.98 -32.31
CA ARG A 149 6.42 -46.96 -33.27
C ARG A 149 5.78 -48.31 -32.95
N ALA A 150 4.93 -48.74 -33.87
CA ALA A 150 4.53 -50.12 -34.01
C ALA A 150 5.64 -50.88 -34.75
N SER A 151 6.11 -51.98 -34.14
CA SER A 151 6.56 -53.22 -34.77
C SER A 151 7.02 -54.17 -33.68
#